data_AF-A0A8H9KV12-F1
#
_entry.id   AF-A0A8H9KV12-F1
#
_cell.length_a   1.000
_cell.length_b   1.000
_cell.length_c   1.000
_cell.angle_alpha   90.00
_cell.angle_beta   90.00
_cell.angle_gamma   90.00
#
_symmetry.space_group_name_H-M   'P 1'
#
loop_
_entity.id
_entity.type
_entity.pdbx_description
1 polymer ?
#
loop_
_entity_poly.entity_id
_entity_poly.type
_entity_poly.pdbx_seq_one_letter_code
_entity_poly.pdbx_strand_id
1 'polypeptide(L)'
;MSDAPGFYEHLTFNAPLSDARADALASRLAARSPSDVLDLGCGWGELLVRVVDRAPGAQGLGVDTDERHLDRGPRCRPRPR
;
A
#
# COMPACT_ATOMS: atom_id res chain seq x y z
N MET A 1 -20.57 -14.11 15.86
CA MET A 1 -20.12 -13.48 14.60
C MET A 1 -21.15 -12.43 14.26
N SER A 2 -20.76 -11.16 14.22
CA SER A 2 -21.67 -10.08 13.83
C SER A 2 -21.66 -9.98 12.30
N ASP A 3 -22.85 -9.92 11.69
CA ASP A 3 -23.05 -9.66 10.25
C ASP A 3 -22.82 -8.18 9.87
N ALA A 4 -22.32 -7.36 10.80
CA ALA A 4 -21.95 -5.99 10.51
C ALA A 4 -20.57 -5.97 9.82
N PRO A 5 -20.40 -5.25 8.69
CA PRO A 5 -19.09 -5.05 8.11
C PRO A 5 -18.16 -4.43 9.17
N GLY A 6 -16.94 -4.95 9.27
CA GLY A 6 -15.90 -4.38 10.10
C GLY A 6 -15.65 -2.92 9.75
N PHE A 7 -15.17 -2.14 10.72
CA PHE A 7 -14.79 -0.75 10.48
C PHE A 7 -13.84 -0.66 9.27
N TYR A 8 -14.17 0.24 8.33
CA TYR A 8 -13.37 0.57 7.13
C TYR A 8 -13.31 -0.48 6.01
N GLU A 9 -14.10 -1.56 6.06
CA GLU A 9 -14.10 -2.60 5.00
C GLU A 9 -14.40 -2.05 3.59
N HIS A 10 -15.21 -1.00 3.50
CA HIS A 10 -15.58 -0.38 2.21
C HIS A 10 -14.56 0.63 1.68
N LEU A 11 -13.51 0.94 2.44
CA LEU A 11 -12.50 1.91 2.01
C LEU A 11 -11.37 1.22 1.25
N THR A 12 -11.00 1.81 0.11
CA THR A 12 -9.82 1.40 -0.67
C THR A 12 -8.53 1.96 -0.07
N PHE A 13 -8.57 3.13 0.56
CA PHE A 13 -7.42 3.78 1.21
C PHE A 13 -7.72 4.14 2.65
N ASN A 14 -6.73 4.03 3.53
CA ASN A 14 -6.83 4.51 4.92
C ASN A 14 -6.54 6.02 5.01
N ALA A 15 -7.02 6.77 4.03
CA ALA A 15 -6.76 8.19 3.85
C ALA A 15 -7.82 8.79 2.92
N PRO A 16 -8.04 10.12 2.96
CA PRO A 16 -8.85 10.82 1.98
C PRO A 16 -8.11 10.88 0.62
N LEU A 17 -8.13 9.76 -0.11
CA LEU A 17 -7.48 9.60 -1.40
C LEU A 17 -8.46 8.95 -2.39
N SER A 18 -8.59 9.55 -3.57
CA SER A 18 -9.36 8.95 -4.67
C SER A 18 -8.48 8.07 -5.55
N ASP A 19 -9.09 7.10 -6.24
CA ASP A 19 -8.37 6.24 -7.18
C ASP A 19 -7.59 7.03 -8.24
N ALA A 20 -8.23 8.05 -8.84
CA ALA A 20 -7.58 8.88 -9.87
C ALA A 20 -6.31 9.59 -9.35
N ARG A 21 -6.32 10.04 -8.09
CA ARG A 21 -5.13 10.65 -7.47
C ARG A 21 -4.08 9.60 -7.13
N ALA A 22 -4.49 8.44 -6.62
CA ALA A 22 -3.58 7.34 -6.32
C ALA A 22 -2.85 6.86 -7.58
N ASP A 23 -3.57 6.71 -8.69
CA ASP A 23 -2.99 6.28 -9.96
C ASP A 23 -2.03 7.31 -10.54
N ALA A 24 -2.36 8.61 -10.44
CA ALA A 24 -1.45 9.68 -10.86
C ALA A 24 -0.15 9.70 -10.02
N LEU A 25 -0.27 9.52 -8.70
CA LEU A 25 0.88 9.42 -7.79
C LEU A 25 1.74 8.20 -8.11
N ALA A 26 1.12 7.04 -8.25
CA ALA A 26 1.81 5.79 -8.55
C ALA A 26 2.57 5.87 -9.89
N SER A 27 1.94 6.43 -10.91
CA SER A 27 2.57 6.62 -12.23
C SER A 27 3.77 7.57 -12.17
N ARG A 28 3.64 8.68 -11.43
CA ARG A 28 4.73 9.66 -11.25
C ARG A 28 5.92 9.07 -10.49
N LEU A 29 5.66 8.25 -9.47
CA LEU A 29 6.71 7.59 -8.69
C LEU A 29 7.40 6.49 -9.49
N ALA A 30 6.63 5.64 -10.18
CA ALA A 30 7.16 4.56 -11.00
C ALA A 30 8.02 5.06 -12.18
N ALA A 31 7.68 6.21 -12.78
CA ALA A 31 8.47 6.84 -13.84
C ALA A 31 9.91 7.20 -13.42
N ARG A 32 10.21 7.18 -12.11
CA ARG A 32 11.57 7.36 -11.58
C ARG A 32 12.39 6.07 -11.54
N SER A 33 11.81 4.95 -11.95
CA SER A 33 12.42 3.61 -11.91
C SER A 33 13.05 3.27 -10.54
N PRO A 34 12.29 3.37 -9.43
CA PRO A 34 12.83 3.08 -8.11
C PRO A 34 13.18 1.58 -7.98
N SER A 35 14.27 1.27 -7.28
CA SER A 35 14.55 -0.09 -6.82
C SER A 35 13.82 -0.40 -5.52
N ASP A 36 13.61 0.61 -4.66
CA ASP A 36 13.05 0.46 -3.32
C ASP A 36 12.06 1.59 -3.03
N VAL A 37 10.94 1.24 -2.41
CA VAL A 37 9.88 2.17 -2.02
C VAL A 37 9.54 1.94 -0.54
N LEU A 38 9.68 2.99 0.26
CA LEU A 38 9.28 3.01 1.66
C LEU A 38 7.99 3.84 1.80
N ASP A 39 6.95 3.25 2.38
CA ASP A 39 5.68 3.92 2.66
C ASP A 39 5.45 3.99 4.18
N LEU A 40 5.44 5.21 4.72
CA LEU A 40 5.32 5.48 6.16
C LEU A 40 3.87 5.87 6.49
N GLY A 41 3.25 5.15 7.41
CA GLY A 41 1.81 5.23 7.63
C GLY A 41 1.04 4.63 6.46
N CYS A 42 1.48 3.45 5.99
CA CYS A 42 0.94 2.84 4.77
C CYS A 42 -0.53 2.40 4.89
N GLY A 43 -1.09 2.38 6.10
CA GLY A 43 -2.36 1.72 6.38
C GLY A 43 -2.29 0.26 5.91
N TRP A 44 -3.26 -0.16 5.10
CA TRP A 44 -3.26 -1.50 4.48
C TRP A 44 -2.47 -1.59 3.16
N GLY A 45 -1.71 -0.55 2.80
CA GLY A 45 -0.66 -0.62 1.78
C GLY A 45 -1.10 -0.45 0.32
N GLU A 46 -2.35 -0.07 0.05
CA GLU A 46 -2.90 0.01 -1.31
C GLU A 46 -2.07 0.91 -2.25
N LEU A 47 -1.65 2.09 -1.79
CA LEU A 47 -0.84 2.99 -2.61
C LEU A 47 0.54 2.39 -2.91
N LEU A 48 1.19 1.78 -1.91
CA LEU A 48 2.48 1.11 -2.07
C LEU A 48 2.40 -0.01 -3.12
N VAL A 49 1.37 -0.86 -3.05
CA VAL A 49 1.13 -1.93 -4.03
C VAL A 49 1.01 -1.35 -5.43
N ARG A 50 0.19 -0.31 -5.59
CA ARG A 50 0.03 0.38 -6.88
C ARG A 50 1.33 0.96 -7.45
N VAL A 51 2.23 1.45 -6.59
CA VAL A 51 3.55 1.96 -7.00
C VAL A 51 4.44 0.80 -7.47
N VAL A 52 4.55 -0.27 -6.67
CA VAL A 52 5.42 -1.41 -6.98
C VAL A 52 4.94 -2.15 -8.23
N ASP A 53 3.63 -2.34 -8.41
CA ASP A 53 3.06 -2.98 -9.61
C ASP A 53 3.40 -2.22 -10.91
N ARG A 54 3.64 -0.91 -10.80
CA ARG A 54 3.99 -0.04 -11.94
C ARG A 54 5.50 0.14 -12.11
N ALA A 55 6.31 -0.30 -11.16
CA ALA A 55 7.76 -0.17 -11.16
C ALA A 55 8.42 -1.56 -11.20
N PRO A 56 8.59 -2.18 -12.38
CA PRO A 56 9.16 -3.51 -12.50
C PRO A 56 10.52 -3.63 -11.80
N GLY A 57 10.65 -4.61 -10.91
CA GLY A 57 11.86 -4.85 -10.13
C GLY A 57 11.97 -4.03 -8.84
N ALA A 58 11.04 -3.10 -8.59
CA ALA A 58 10.97 -2.40 -7.32
C ALA A 58 10.54 -3.34 -6.19
N GLN A 59 11.05 -3.07 -4.98
CA GLN A 59 10.56 -3.68 -3.76
C GLN A 59 9.87 -2.63 -2.89
N GLY A 60 8.78 -3.02 -2.23
CA GLY A 60 8.02 -2.16 -1.33
C GLY A 60 8.15 -2.58 0.12
N LEU A 61 8.33 -1.61 1.02
CA LEU A 61 8.23 -1.77 2.46
C LEU A 61 7.20 -0.77 3.02
N GLY A 62 6.10 -1.30 3.55
CA GLY A 62 5.10 -0.52 4.27
C GLY A 62 5.35 -0.58 5.78
N VAL A 63 5.23 0.56 6.45
CA VAL A 63 5.32 0.68 7.91
C VAL A 63 4.08 1.40 8.42
N ASP A 64 3.41 0.81 9.40
CA ASP A 64 2.28 1.43 10.12
C ASP A 64 2.42 1.13 11.62
N THR A 65 1.89 2.01 12.46
CA THR A 65 1.92 1.82 13.93
C THR A 65 0.75 0.98 14.45
N ASP A 66 -0.29 0.80 13.64
CA ASP A 66 -1.46 0.01 14.00
C ASP A 66 -1.45 -1.33 13.25
N GLU A 67 -1.20 -2.41 13.99
CA GLU A 67 -1.08 -3.77 13.44
C GLU A 67 -2.32 -4.21 12.65
N ARG A 68 -3.51 -3.72 13.03
CA ARG A 68 -4.78 -4.04 12.35
C ARG A 68 -4.81 -3.60 10.89
N HIS A 69 -4.07 -2.54 10.56
CA HIS A 69 -3.96 -2.10 9.17
C HIS A 69 -3.10 -3.06 8.33
N LEU A 70 -2.07 -3.65 8.94
CA LEU A 70 -1.12 -4.54 8.25
C LEU A 70 -1.73 -5.91 7.93
N ASP A 71 -2.74 -6.35 8.68
CA ASP A 71 -3.41 -7.65 8.46
C ASP A 71 -4.16 -7.74 7.12
N ARG A 72 -4.61 -6.61 6.57
CA ARG A 72 -5.31 -6.53 5.28
C ARG A 72 -4.37 -6.50 4.08
N GLY A 73 -3.19 -5.91 4.26
CA GLY A 73 -2.23 -5.70 3.17
C GLY A 73 -1.52 -7.00 2.76
N PRO A 74 -0.88 -7.02 1.57
CA PRO A 74 0.00 -8.12 1.21
C PRO A 74 1.17 -8.17 2.19
N ARG A 75 1.47 -9.37 2.69
CA ARG A 75 2.54 -9.54 3.67
C ARG A 75 3.90 -9.26 3.06
N CYS A 76 4.67 -8.41 3.73
CA CYS A 76 6.08 -8.22 3.41
C CYS A 76 6.82 -9.54 3.59
N ARG A 77 7.48 -10.01 2.53
CA ARG A 77 8.36 -11.19 2.61
C ARG A 77 9.78 -10.71 2.87
N PRO A 78 10.49 -11.23 3.89
CA PRO A 78 11.86 -10.82 4.16
C PRO A 78 12.75 -11.11 2.94
N ARG A 79 13.68 -10.22 2.63
CA ARG A 79 14.66 -10.45 1.56
C ARG A 79 15.48 -11.70 1.87
N PRO A 80 15.67 -12.62 0.91
CA PRO A 80 16.81 -13.51 0.99
C PRO A 80 18.08 -12.65 1.00
N ARG A 81 18.99 -12.98 1.92
CA ARG A 81 20.30 -12.33 2.02
C ARG A 81 21.10 -12.54 0.73
#